data_AF-A0A7G9YMZ0-F1
#
_entry.id   AF-A0A7G9YMZ0-F1
#
_cell.length_a   1.000
_cell.length_b   1.000
_cell.length_c   1.000
_cell.angle_alpha   90.00
_cell.angle_beta   90.00
_cell.angle_gamma   90.00
#
_symmetry.space_group_name_H-M   'P 1'
#
loop_
_entity.id
_entity.type
_entity.pdbx_description
1 polymer ?
#
loop_
_entity_poly.entity_id
_entity_poly.type
_entity_poly.pdbx_seq_one_letter_code
_entity_poly.pdbx_strand_id
1 'polypeptide(L)'
;MKIMKKSKRAVRAGVWMDEAKYDFDTCLELHKLGRYNWVCTCSQQVGEKAIKSLFLLNGSDFPWTHSIVDLLDELKDILSIEGDEFLALRHGASELDPHYIETRYPDAIGGTQAPYRYYDGKRSEECLKNAKEVA
;
A
#
# COMPACT_ATOMS: atom_id res chain seq x y z
N MET A 1 -10.26 32.49 19.96
CA MET A 1 -10.09 31.13 19.41
C MET A 1 -8.82 31.12 18.56
N LYS A 2 -7.70 30.56 19.04
CA LYS A 2 -6.45 30.47 18.26
C LYS A 2 -6.61 29.30 17.28
N ILE A 3 -6.64 29.58 15.98
CA ILE A 3 -6.58 28.53 14.95
C ILE A 3 -5.18 27.91 15.05
N MET A 4 -5.07 26.68 15.56
CA MET A 4 -3.82 25.93 15.54
C MET A 4 -3.44 25.61 14.10
N LYS A 5 -2.34 26.20 13.61
CA LYS A 5 -1.77 25.85 12.30
C LYS A 5 -1.26 24.41 12.36
N LYS A 6 -1.69 23.55 11.42
CA LYS A 6 -1.13 22.21 11.23
C LYS A 6 0.37 22.31 10.92
N SER A 7 1.16 21.39 11.47
CA SER A 7 2.60 21.30 11.15
C SER A 7 2.80 20.96 9.67
N LYS A 8 3.95 21.35 9.09
CA LYS A 8 4.30 20.99 7.70
C LYS A 8 4.21 19.47 7.47
N ARG A 9 4.62 18.66 8.46
CA ARG A 9 4.51 17.19 8.43
C ARG A 9 3.06 16.72 8.41
N ALA A 10 2.19 17.28 9.26
CA ALA A 10 0.78 16.90 9.28
C ALA A 10 0.05 17.24 7.96
N VAL A 11 0.43 18.33 7.29
CA VAL A 11 -0.08 18.64 5.95
C VAL A 11 0.42 17.61 4.93
N ARG A 12 1.73 17.31 4.93
CA ARG A 12 2.32 16.29 4.04
C ARG A 12 1.68 14.92 4.24
N ALA A 13 1.48 14.50 5.49
CA ALA A 13 0.81 13.25 5.82
C ALA A 13 -0.61 13.19 5.24
N GLY A 14 -1.36 14.29 5.34
CA GLY A 14 -2.69 14.40 4.73
C GLY A 14 -2.66 14.18 3.21
N VAL A 15 -1.66 14.73 2.52
CA VAL A 15 -1.48 14.55 1.06
C VAL A 15 -1.19 13.08 0.72
N TRP A 16 -0.32 12.41 1.47
CA TRP A 16 -0.01 10.98 1.25
C TRP A 16 -1.24 10.09 1.46
N MET A 17 -2.02 10.36 2.50
CA MET A 17 -3.24 9.60 2.77
C MET A 17 -4.37 9.91 1.77
N ASP A 18 -4.47 11.15 1.29
CA ASP A 18 -5.44 11.52 0.25
C ASP A 18 -5.16 10.78 -1.06
N GLU A 19 -3.88 10.71 -1.44
CA GLU A 19 -3.43 9.94 -2.60
C GLU A 19 -3.70 8.43 -2.43
N ALA A 20 -3.46 7.86 -1.24
CA ALA A 20 -3.77 6.45 -0.97
C ALA A 20 -5.27 6.13 -1.14
N LYS A 21 -6.15 7.05 -0.73
CA LYS A 21 -7.60 6.90 -0.92
C LYS A 21 -8.00 6.99 -2.39
N TYR A 22 -7.44 7.95 -3.11
CA TYR A 22 -7.68 8.09 -4.53
C TYR A 22 -7.21 6.87 -5.33
N ASP A 23 -6.04 6.33 -4.96
CA ASP A 23 -5.55 5.06 -5.50
C ASP A 23 -6.56 3.95 -5.22
N PHE A 24 -7.04 3.79 -3.99
CA PHE A 24 -7.98 2.71 -3.65
C PHE A 24 -9.26 2.77 -4.48
N ASP A 25 -9.85 3.96 -4.63
CA ASP A 25 -11.01 4.18 -5.52
C ASP A 25 -10.68 3.81 -6.98
N THR A 26 -9.48 4.16 -7.44
CA THR A 26 -8.99 3.77 -8.76
C THR A 26 -8.85 2.25 -8.91
N CYS A 27 -8.34 1.56 -7.87
CA CYS A 27 -8.21 0.10 -7.88
C CYS A 27 -9.60 -0.57 -8.02
N LEU A 28 -10.64 -0.03 -7.39
CA LEU A 28 -12.02 -0.53 -7.49
C LEU A 28 -12.57 -0.39 -8.91
N GLU A 29 -12.32 0.74 -9.59
CA GLU A 29 -12.75 0.92 -10.99
C GLU A 29 -11.97 0.01 -11.95
N LEU A 30 -10.66 -0.15 -11.74
CA LEU A 30 -9.83 -1.06 -12.54
C LEU A 30 -10.27 -2.52 -12.41
N HIS A 31 -10.73 -2.92 -11.23
CA HIS A 31 -11.26 -4.26 -11.00
C HIS A 31 -12.51 -4.51 -11.84
N LYS A 32 -13.47 -3.57 -11.86
CA LYS A 32 -14.67 -3.65 -12.72
C LYS A 32 -14.32 -3.73 -14.20
N LEU A 33 -13.23 -3.09 -14.61
CA LEU A 33 -12.73 -3.09 -15.99
C LEU A 33 -11.88 -4.33 -16.35
N GLY A 34 -11.70 -5.28 -15.42
CA GLY A 34 -10.90 -6.48 -15.65
C GLY A 34 -9.39 -6.23 -15.78
N ARG A 35 -8.89 -5.10 -15.27
CA ARG A 35 -7.47 -4.73 -15.32
C ARG A 35 -6.71 -5.25 -14.10
N TYR A 36 -6.79 -6.55 -13.87
CA TYR A 36 -6.43 -7.19 -12.59
C TYR A 36 -4.98 -6.98 -12.16
N ASN A 37 -4.00 -7.00 -13.08
CA ASN A 37 -2.61 -6.72 -12.71
C ASN A 37 -2.44 -5.28 -12.20
N TRP A 38 -3.14 -4.33 -12.82
CA TRP A 38 -3.13 -2.93 -12.40
C TRP A 38 -3.87 -2.71 -11.09
N VAL A 39 -4.91 -3.50 -10.79
CA VAL A 39 -5.51 -3.53 -9.44
C VAL A 39 -4.45 -3.94 -8.42
N CYS A 40 -3.67 -4.99 -8.69
CA CYS A 40 -2.62 -5.45 -7.76
C CYS A 40 -1.48 -4.43 -7.60
N THR A 41 -1.04 -3.78 -8.70
CA THR A 41 -0.09 -2.66 -8.63
C THR A 41 -0.61 -1.53 -7.75
N CYS A 42 -1.86 -1.14 -8.00
CA CYS A 42 -2.54 -0.05 -7.31
C CYS A 42 -2.73 -0.38 -5.82
N SER A 43 -3.15 -1.60 -5.49
CA SER A 43 -3.30 -2.08 -4.11
C SER A 43 -2.00 -2.03 -3.31
N GLN A 44 -0.85 -2.36 -3.92
CA GLN A 44 0.45 -2.19 -3.26
C GLN A 44 0.73 -0.70 -2.99
N GLN A 45 0.46 0.18 -3.95
CA GLN A 45 0.65 1.63 -3.77
C GLN A 45 -0.25 2.22 -2.69
N VAL A 46 -1.50 1.74 -2.56
CA VAL A 46 -2.43 2.14 -1.48
C VAL A 46 -1.80 1.87 -0.11
N GLY A 47 -1.35 0.63 0.12
CA GLY A 47 -0.72 0.25 1.39
C GLY A 47 0.56 1.06 1.65
N GLU A 48 1.45 1.17 0.66
CA GLU A 48 2.70 1.93 0.80
C GLU A 48 2.44 3.40 1.18
N LYS A 49 1.57 4.09 0.45
CA LYS A 49 1.27 5.51 0.66
C LYS A 49 0.57 5.74 2.01
N ALA A 50 -0.35 4.86 2.41
CA ALA A 50 -1.02 4.92 3.69
C ALA A 50 -0.03 4.78 4.86
N ILE A 51 0.84 3.77 4.84
CA ILE A 51 1.85 3.57 5.89
C ILE A 51 2.85 4.74 5.92
N LYS A 52 3.30 5.25 4.76
CA LYS A 52 4.15 6.45 4.69
C LYS A 52 3.50 7.68 5.31
N SER A 53 2.18 7.81 5.23
CA SER A 53 1.45 8.90 5.89
C SER A 53 1.54 8.80 7.43
N LEU A 54 1.53 7.59 7.99
CA LEU A 54 1.60 7.35 9.44
C LEU A 54 2.95 7.76 10.02
N PHE A 55 4.07 7.47 9.34
CA PHE A 55 5.39 7.98 9.73
C PHE A 55 5.37 9.50 9.94
N LEU A 56 4.79 10.22 8.97
CA LEU A 56 4.73 11.68 8.97
C LEU A 56 3.83 12.23 10.08
N LEU A 57 2.69 11.56 10.37
CA LEU A 57 1.82 11.91 11.50
C LEU A 57 2.53 11.74 12.84
N ASN A 58 3.38 10.73 12.96
CA ASN A 58 4.14 10.43 14.17
C ASN A 58 5.47 11.19 14.25
N GLY A 59 5.64 12.23 13.43
CA GLY A 59 6.78 13.15 13.53
C GLY A 59 8.09 12.62 12.93
N SER A 60 8.07 11.45 12.30
CA SER A 60 9.20 10.85 11.60
C SER A 60 9.10 11.08 10.08
N ASP A 61 10.23 10.98 9.38
CA ASP A 61 10.22 10.77 7.93
C ASP A 61 10.20 9.25 7.67
N PHE A 62 9.60 8.83 6.55
CA PHE A 62 9.53 7.40 6.23
C PHE A 62 10.85 6.90 5.61
N PRO A 63 11.20 5.61 5.81
CA PRO A 63 12.33 4.97 5.14
C PRO A 63 12.25 5.03 3.61
N TRP A 64 13.42 5.03 2.94
CA TRP A 64 13.50 4.95 1.49
C TRP A 64 13.38 3.50 1.01
N THR A 65 12.14 3.01 1.01
CA THR A 65 11.76 1.68 0.52
C THR A 65 10.34 1.72 -0.08
N HIS A 66 10.00 0.66 -0.81
CA HIS A 66 8.66 0.35 -1.33
C HIS A 66 8.04 -0.90 -0.69
N SER A 67 8.81 -1.63 0.12
CA SER A 67 8.27 -2.75 0.88
C SER A 67 7.39 -2.20 2.01
N ILE A 68 6.12 -2.60 1.99
CA ILE A 68 5.14 -2.31 3.04
C ILE A 68 5.52 -3.10 4.30
N VAL A 69 6.07 -4.31 4.16
CA VAL A 69 6.55 -5.10 5.29
C VAL A 69 7.66 -4.35 6.03
N ASP A 70 8.68 -3.87 5.32
CA ASP A 70 9.77 -3.11 5.94
C ASP A 70 9.25 -1.82 6.61
N LEU A 71 8.30 -1.13 5.95
CA LEU A 71 7.67 0.07 6.51
C LEU A 71 6.87 -0.25 7.79
N LEU A 72 6.14 -1.37 7.83
CA LEU A 72 5.39 -1.80 9.00
C LEU A 72 6.30 -2.22 10.15
N ASP A 73 7.37 -2.97 9.86
CA ASP A 73 8.34 -3.41 10.86
C ASP A 73 9.01 -2.21 11.54
N GLU A 74 9.35 -1.16 10.79
CA GLU A 74 9.86 0.11 11.33
C GLU A 74 8.79 0.93 12.07
N LEU A 75 7.56 1.00 11.54
CA LEU A 75 6.48 1.75 12.17
C LEU A 75 6.01 1.11 13.47
N LYS A 76 6.16 -0.21 13.60
CA LYS A 76 5.84 -1.00 14.79
C LYS A 76 6.45 -0.37 16.05
N ASP A 77 7.71 0.00 15.99
CA ASP A 77 8.44 0.56 17.13
C ASP A 77 7.98 1.98 17.47
N ILE A 78 7.58 2.76 16.46
CA ILE A 78 7.07 4.13 16.62
C ILE A 78 5.69 4.13 17.28
N LEU A 79 4.83 3.18 16.90
CA LEU A 79 3.43 3.11 17.33
C LEU A 79 3.17 2.07 18.42
N SER A 80 4.18 1.27 18.81
CA SER A 80 4.05 0.17 19.77
C SER A 80 2.94 -0.83 19.39
N ILE A 81 2.87 -1.20 18.10
CA ILE A 81 1.88 -2.15 17.57
C ILE A 81 2.41 -3.58 17.77
N GLU A 82 1.64 -4.47 18.39
CA GLU A 82 2.08 -5.84 18.65
C GLU A 82 0.92 -6.85 18.55
N GLY A 83 1.25 -8.15 18.63
CA GLY A 83 0.29 -9.24 18.68
C GLY A 83 -0.30 -9.64 17.33
N ASP A 84 -1.43 -10.34 17.38
CA ASP A 84 -2.06 -10.97 16.21
C ASP A 84 -2.51 -9.96 15.15
N GLU A 85 -2.87 -8.75 15.56
CA GLU A 85 -3.24 -7.65 14.64
C GLU A 85 -2.04 -7.23 13.78
N PHE A 86 -0.87 -7.02 14.41
CA PHE A 86 0.36 -6.70 13.67
C PHE A 86 0.73 -7.83 12.70
N LEU A 87 0.62 -9.09 13.14
CA LEU A 87 0.92 -10.24 12.30
C LEU A 87 -0.01 -10.33 11.09
N ALA A 88 -1.30 -10.03 11.26
CA ALA A 88 -2.26 -9.99 10.17
C ALA A 88 -1.95 -8.87 9.16
N LEU A 89 -1.65 -7.66 9.63
CA LEU A 89 -1.24 -6.54 8.79
C LEU A 89 0.04 -6.86 8.00
N ARG A 90 1.05 -7.42 8.69
CA ARG A 90 2.31 -7.81 8.09
C ARG A 90 2.14 -8.90 7.03
N HIS A 91 1.24 -9.87 7.28
CA HIS A 91 0.89 -10.87 6.29
C HIS A 91 0.24 -10.23 5.05
N GLY A 92 -0.75 -9.35 5.24
CA GLY A 92 -1.38 -8.62 4.14
C GLY A 92 -0.39 -7.80 3.32
N ALA A 93 0.55 -7.11 4.00
CA ALA A 93 1.65 -6.39 3.37
C ALA A 93 2.56 -7.32 2.54
N SER A 94 2.90 -8.50 3.08
CA SER A 94 3.76 -9.46 2.37
C SER A 94 3.13 -10.02 1.09
N GLU A 95 1.80 -10.10 1.04
CA GLU A 95 1.07 -10.48 -0.17
C GLU A 95 1.01 -9.36 -1.22
N LEU A 96 1.16 -8.10 -0.80
CA LEU A 96 1.12 -6.92 -1.67
C LEU A 96 2.50 -6.56 -2.24
N ASP A 97 3.57 -6.72 -1.47
CA ASP A 97 4.94 -6.29 -1.83
C ASP A 97 5.43 -6.78 -3.21
N PRO A 98 5.22 -8.05 -3.63
CA PRO A 98 5.63 -8.50 -4.95
C PRO A 98 5.04 -7.66 -6.10
N HIS A 99 3.84 -7.13 -5.88
CA HIS A 99 3.09 -6.37 -6.88
C HIS A 99 3.67 -4.98 -7.16
N TYR A 100 4.63 -4.51 -6.36
CA TYR A 100 5.42 -3.33 -6.68
C TYR A 100 6.10 -3.48 -8.05
N ILE A 101 6.66 -4.67 -8.37
CA ILE A 101 7.45 -4.89 -9.60
C ILE A 101 6.84 -5.93 -10.56
N GLU A 102 6.35 -7.06 -10.04
CA GLU A 102 5.96 -8.23 -10.85
C GLU A 102 4.78 -7.96 -11.77
N THR A 103 3.88 -7.07 -11.36
CA THR A 103 2.70 -6.69 -12.14
C THR A 103 3.03 -5.89 -13.40
N ARG A 104 4.24 -5.35 -13.51
CA ARG A 104 4.65 -4.35 -14.52
C ARG A 104 5.78 -4.83 -15.42
N TYR A 105 6.76 -5.57 -14.89
CA TYR A 105 7.94 -5.96 -15.64
C TYR A 105 7.89 -7.45 -16.02
N PRO A 106 7.91 -7.80 -17.32
CA PRO A 106 7.96 -9.20 -17.76
C PRO A 106 9.12 -9.99 -17.14
N ASP A 107 10.29 -9.37 -16.97
CA ASP A 107 11.47 -10.02 -16.42
C ASP A 107 11.34 -10.37 -14.93
N ALA A 108 10.42 -9.72 -14.21
CA ALA A 108 10.22 -9.94 -12.78
C ALA A 108 9.35 -11.16 -12.45
N ILE A 109 8.45 -11.56 -13.35
CA ILE A 109 7.53 -12.69 -13.10
C ILE A 109 8.11 -14.05 -13.53
N GLY A 110 9.28 -14.06 -14.18
CA GLY A 110 9.97 -15.27 -14.64
C GLY A 110 9.21 -16.08 -15.70
N GLY A 111 8.20 -15.46 -16.34
CA GLY A 111 7.26 -16.12 -17.24
C GLY A 111 7.53 -15.87 -18.74
N THR A 112 6.78 -16.56 -19.60
CA THR A 112 6.84 -16.40 -21.06
C THR A 112 5.77 -15.47 -21.62
N GLN A 113 4.93 -14.90 -20.76
CA GLN A 113 3.80 -14.04 -21.14
C GLN A 113 3.95 -12.64 -20.55
N ALA A 114 3.19 -11.69 -21.09
CA ALA A 114 3.07 -10.37 -20.49
C ALA A 114 2.46 -10.47 -19.07
N PRO A 115 2.94 -9.69 -18.07
CA PRO A 115 2.50 -9.78 -16.68
C PRO A 115 0.99 -9.82 -16.49
N TYR A 116 0.23 -9.01 -17.23
CA TYR A 116 -1.22 -8.94 -17.09
C TYR A 116 -1.95 -10.28 -17.33
N ARG A 117 -1.34 -11.24 -18.03
CA ARG A 117 -1.94 -12.55 -18.30
C ARG A 117 -1.86 -13.51 -17.11
N TYR A 118 -1.06 -13.20 -16.09
CA TYR A 118 -0.92 -14.01 -14.88
C TYR A 118 -1.89 -13.60 -13.76
N TYR A 119 -2.67 -12.53 -13.96
CA TYR A 119 -3.56 -11.97 -12.95
C TYR A 119 -5.01 -12.18 -13.35
N ASP A 120 -5.83 -12.59 -12.38
CA ASP A 120 -7.25 -12.82 -12.52
C ASP A 120 -8.08 -12.02 -11.50
N GLY A 121 -9.40 -12.15 -11.59
CA GLY A 121 -10.33 -11.46 -10.70
C GLY A 121 -10.09 -11.81 -9.24
N LYS A 122 -9.86 -13.09 -8.93
CA LYS A 122 -9.64 -13.56 -7.56
C LYS A 122 -8.39 -12.93 -6.94
N ARG A 123 -7.25 -12.93 -7.66
CA ARG A 123 -6.01 -12.31 -7.15
C ARG A 123 -6.21 -10.82 -6.91
N SER A 124 -6.97 -10.14 -7.78
CA SER A 124 -7.26 -8.72 -7.60
C SER A 124 -8.18 -8.43 -6.40
N GLU A 125 -9.14 -9.31 -6.09
CA GLU A 125 -9.98 -9.20 -4.88
C GLU A 125 -9.15 -9.38 -3.60
N GLU A 126 -8.23 -10.35 -3.59
CA GLU A 126 -7.29 -10.57 -2.49
C GLU A 126 -6.41 -9.34 -2.26
N CYS A 127 -5.89 -8.72 -3.33
CA CYS A 127 -5.09 -7.50 -3.24
C CYS A 127 -5.90 -6.30 -2.73
N LEU A 128 -7.15 -6.13 -3.18
CA LEU A 128 -8.04 -5.09 -2.68
C LEU A 128 -8.34 -5.26 -1.19
N LYS A 129 -8.59 -6.51 -0.76
CA LYS A 129 -8.80 -6.83 0.65
C LYS A 129 -7.58 -6.47 1.49
N ASN A 130 -6.40 -6.94 1.10
CA ASN A 130 -5.16 -6.68 1.84
C ASN A 130 -4.82 -5.18 1.87
N ALA A 131 -5.01 -4.46 0.76
CA ALA A 131 -4.78 -3.02 0.71
C ALA A 131 -5.69 -2.25 1.66
N LYS A 132 -6.96 -2.66 1.77
CA LYS A 132 -7.92 -2.07 2.70
C LYS A 132 -7.60 -2.37 4.16
N GLU A 133 -7.04 -3.55 4.45
CA GLU A 133 -6.64 -3.91 5.81
C GLU A 133 -5.38 -3.17 6.25
N VAL A 134 -4.42 -2.95 5.34
CA VAL A 134 -3.15 -2.27 5.61
C VAL A 134 -3.29 -0.74 5.70
N ALA A 135 -4.22 -0.13 4.96
CA ALA A 135 -4.37 1.33 4.84
C ALA A 135 -5.36 1.97 5.81
#